data_AF-A0A3S1DBF0-F1
#
_entry.id   AF-A0A3S1DBF0-F1
#
_cell.length_a   1.000
_cell.length_b   1.000
_cell.length_c   1.000
_cell.angle_alpha   90.00
_cell.angle_beta   90.00
_cell.angle_gamma   90.00
#
_symmetry.space_group_name_H-M   'P 1'
#
loop_
_entity.id
_entity.type
_entity.pdbx_description
1 polymer ?
#
loop_
_entity_poly.entity_id
_entity_poly.type
_entity_poly.pdbx_seq_one_letter_code
_entity_poly.pdbx_strand_id
1 'polypeptide(L)' 'SPYRIIAAEAAGFLEAEGRIAVEIGHAQRKEVTDIFSAAGYAPAGVFCDLGGYDRVLIFELTKP' A
#
# COMPACT_ATOMS: atom_id res chain seq x y z
N SER A 1 8.24 -0.70 -10.91
CA SER A 1 7.67 0.60 -10.52
C SER A 1 8.14 0.93 -9.11
N PRO A 2 8.14 2.20 -8.69
CA PRO A 2 8.48 2.60 -7.31
C PRO A 2 7.76 1.77 -6.24
N TYR A 3 6.51 1.40 -6.49
CA TYR A 3 5.72 0.53 -5.59
C TYR A 3 6.36 -0.82 -5.29
N ARG A 4 7.05 -1.44 -6.26
CA ARG A 4 7.72 -2.74 -6.04
C ARG A 4 8.93 -2.61 -5.12
N ILE A 5 9.68 -1.51 -5.23
CA ILE A 5 10.83 -1.24 -4.35
C ILE A 5 10.33 -0.96 -2.93
N ILE A 6 9.32 -0.08 -2.79
CA ILE A 6 8.71 0.22 -1.48
C ILE A 6 8.17 -1.05 -0.82
N ALA A 7 7.39 -1.86 -1.54
CA ALA A 7 6.83 -3.09 -0.97
C ALA A 7 7.92 -4.09 -0.54
N ALA A 8 9.00 -4.23 -1.33
CA ALA A 8 10.08 -5.14 -1.00
C ALA A 8 10.91 -4.72 0.24
N GLU A 9 11.07 -3.41 0.47
CA GLU A 9 12.01 -2.90 1.48
C GLU A 9 11.32 -2.38 2.75
N ALA A 10 10.04 -1.98 2.68
CA ALA A 10 9.37 -1.24 3.76
C ALA A 10 9.36 -1.99 5.10
N ALA A 11 9.29 -3.32 5.13
CA ALA A 11 9.27 -4.11 6.36
C ALA A 11 10.50 -3.83 7.26
N GLY A 12 11.66 -3.50 6.68
CA GLY A 12 12.87 -3.15 7.44
C GLY A 12 12.81 -1.78 8.12
N PHE A 13 11.78 -0.98 7.83
CA PHE A 13 11.59 0.38 8.35
C PHE A 13 10.32 0.54 9.21
N LEU A 14 9.53 -0.52 9.38
CA LEU A 14 8.27 -0.48 10.12
C LEU A 14 8.44 -0.99 11.55
N GLU A 15 7.81 -0.29 12.49
CA GLU A 15 7.52 -0.81 13.83
C GLU A 15 6.42 -1.89 13.77
N ALA A 16 6.21 -2.63 14.86
CA ALA A 16 5.30 -3.79 14.91
C ALA A 16 3.85 -3.49 14.47
N GLU A 17 3.38 -2.25 14.63
CA GLU A 17 2.04 -1.78 14.20
C GLU A 17 2.12 -0.69 13.12
N GLY A 18 3.28 -0.60 12.47
CA GLY A 18 3.54 0.34 11.38
C GLY A 18 2.66 0.07 10.17
N ARG A 19 2.31 1.15 9.47
CA ARG A 19 1.51 1.10 8.24
C ARG A 19 2.25 1.80 7.10
N ILE A 20 1.99 1.32 5.89
CA ILE A 20 2.44 1.96 4.67
C ILE A 20 1.26 2.69 4.06
N ALA A 21 1.44 3.97 3.74
CA ALA A 21 0.50 4.74 2.94
C ALA A 21 1.17 5.14 1.63
N VAL A 22 0.56 4.79 0.49
CA VAL A 22 1.06 5.21 -0.83
C VAL A 22 -0.01 5.95 -1.60
N GLU A 23 0.42 7.02 -2.26
CA GLU A 23 -0.39 7.68 -3.27
C GLU A 23 -0.36 6.90 -4.59
N ILE A 24 -1.52 6.78 -5.23
CA ILE A 24 -1.71 6.11 -6.50
C ILE A 24 -2.23 7.06 -7.57
N GLY A 25 -1.89 6.80 -8.83
CA GLY A 25 -2.55 7.40 -9.97
C GLY A 25 -3.96 6.86 -10.17
N HIS A 26 -4.75 7.57 -10.97
CA HIS A 26 -6.11 7.14 -11.31
C HIS A 26 -6.10 5.73 -11.93
N ALA A 27 -7.00 4.86 -11.47
CA ALA A 27 -7.15 3.45 -11.85
C ALA A 27 -6.02 2.48 -11.42
N GLN A 28 -5.02 2.91 -10.65
CA GLN A 28 -3.91 2.04 -10.22
C GLN A 28 -4.21 1.18 -8.99
N ARG A 29 -5.39 1.30 -8.38
CA ARG A 29 -5.74 0.61 -7.12
C ARG A 29 -5.46 -0.88 -7.17
N LYS A 30 -5.93 -1.57 -8.21
CA LYS A 30 -5.77 -3.03 -8.32
C LYS A 30 -4.30 -3.42 -8.43
N GLU A 31 -3.57 -2.82 -9.37
CA GLU A 31 -2.16 -3.15 -9.61
C GLU A 31 -1.31 -2.92 -8.35
N VAL A 32 -1.50 -1.79 -7.66
CA VAL A 32 -0.73 -1.47 -6.45
C VAL A 32 -1.12 -2.41 -5.31
N THR A 33 -2.40 -2.70 -5.12
CA THR A 33 -2.85 -3.69 -4.12
C THR A 33 -2.22 -5.06 -4.36
N ASP A 34 -2.17 -5.52 -5.62
CA ASP A 34 -1.57 -6.81 -5.98
C ASP A 34 -0.06 -6.83 -5.68
N ILE A 35 0.66 -5.73 -5.93
CA ILE A 35 2.09 -5.58 -5.60
C ILE A 35 2.34 -5.73 -4.09
N PHE A 36 1.57 -5.01 -3.27
CA PHE A 36 1.73 -5.07 -1.81
C PHE A 36 1.29 -6.42 -1.24
N SER A 37 0.21 -7.00 -1.76
CA SER A 37 -0.26 -8.34 -1.35
C SER A 37 0.79 -9.41 -1.64
N ALA A 38 1.44 -9.37 -2.81
CA ALA A 38 2.51 -10.30 -3.16
C ALA A 38 3.77 -10.15 -2.28
N ALA A 39 3.95 -8.98 -1.65
CA ALA A 39 5.05 -8.71 -0.72
C ALA A 39 4.71 -9.00 0.76
N GLY A 40 3.53 -9.56 1.05
CA GLY A 40 3.13 -9.94 2.41
C GLY A 40 2.45 -8.83 3.21
N TYR A 41 1.82 -7.85 2.55
CA TYR A 41 0.99 -6.85 3.23
C TYR A 41 -0.49 -7.06 2.94
N ALA A 42 -1.33 -6.82 3.94
CA ALA A 42 -2.77 -6.79 3.78
C ALA A 42 -3.26 -5.35 3.52
N PRO A 43 -4.27 -5.15 2.65
CA PRO A 43 -4.93 -3.85 2.52
C PRO A 43 -5.70 -3.51 3.80
N ALA A 44 -5.43 -2.33 4.35
CA ALA A 44 -6.02 -1.83 5.60
C ALA A 44 -6.93 -0.60 5.39
N GLY A 45 -6.89 0.03 4.22
CA GLY A 45 -7.76 1.17 3.93
C GLY A 45 -7.56 1.76 2.54
N VAL A 46 -8.57 2.49 2.07
CA VAL A 46 -8.55 3.28 0.83
C VAL A 46 -9.17 4.64 1.12
N PHE A 47 -8.49 5.71 0.71
CA PHE A 47 -8.98 7.08 0.86
C PHE A 47 -9.03 7.77 -0.49
N CYS A 48 -10.11 8.53 -0.70
CA CYS A 48 -10.32 9.32 -1.90
C CYS A 48 -9.72 10.72 -1.78
N ASP A 49 -9.32 11.31 -2.90
CA ASP A 49 -9.12 12.75 -2.98
C ASP A 49 -10.47 13.51 -2.95
N LEU A 50 -10.42 14.86 -2.98
CA LEU A 50 -11.62 15.70 -3.01
C LEU A 50 -12.51 15.49 -4.25
N GLY A 51 -11.95 14.91 -5.32
CA GLY A 51 -12.68 14.55 -6.53
C GLY A 51 -13.37 13.18 -6.45
N GLY A 52 -13.20 12.45 -5.35
CA GLY A 52 -13.79 11.13 -5.14
C GLY A 52 -13.00 9.97 -5.75
N TYR A 53 -11.79 10.23 -6.28
CA TYR A 53 -10.95 9.16 -6.83
C TYR A 53 -10.10 8.51 -5.76
N ASP A 54 -10.00 7.18 -5.79
CA ASP A 54 -9.06 6.42 -4.97
C ASP A 54 -7.65 7.01 -5.15
N ARG A 55 -7.10 7.57 -4.06
CA ARG A 55 -5.83 8.31 -4.10
C ARG A 55 -4.80 7.71 -3.17
N VAL A 56 -5.22 7.21 -2.01
CA VAL A 56 -4.30 6.62 -1.03
C VAL A 56 -4.74 5.20 -0.70
N LEU A 57 -3.79 4.27 -0.74
CA LEU A 57 -3.94 2.92 -0.21
C LEU A 57 -3.12 2.79 1.07
N ILE A 58 -3.71 2.15 2.08
CA ILE A 58 -3.04 1.80 3.33
C ILE A 58 -2.82 0.30 3.40
N PHE A 59 -1.63 -0.10 3.83
CA PHE A 59 -1.24 -1.49 4.01
C PHE A 59 -0.62 -1.71 5.38
N GLU A 60 -0.80 -2.91 5.92
CA GLU A 60 -0.16 -3.38 7.15
C GLU A 60 0.48 -4.75 6.91
N LEU A 61 1.56 -5.04 7.63
CA LEU A 61 2.25 -6.32 7.48
C LEU A 61 1.32 -7.46 7.94
N THR A 62 1.17 -8.51 7.13
CA THR A 62 0.46 -9.69 7.61
C THR A 62 1.23 -10.28 8.78
N LYS A 63 0.56 -10.46 9.93
CA LYS A 63 1.17 -11.17 11.07
C LYS A 63 1.60 -12.56 10.58
N PRO A 64 2.81 -13.02 10.97
CA PRO A 64 3.26 -14.37 10.66
C PRO A 64 2.31 -15.44 11.21
#